data_AF-A0A929NXR9-F1
#
_entry.id   AF-A0A929NXR9-F1
#
_cell.length_a   1.000
_cell.length_b   1.000
_cell.length_c   1.000
_cell.angle_alpha   90.00
_cell.angle_beta   90.00
_cell.angle_gamma   90.00
#
_symmetry.space_group_name_H-M   'P 1'
#
loop_
_entity.id
_entity.type
_entity.pdbx_description
1 polymer ?
#
loop_
_entity_poly.entity_id
_entity_poly.type
_entity_poly.pdbx_seq_one_letter_code
_entity_poly.pdbx_strand_id
1 'polypeptide(L)'
;MDNYAYLNARVSILASKLLSEKELTNLLEQDSFSLKNDELDKLLNDDKISTTLIEQAWLMRTLADFQVLLRPLSMLERNLLLYWFRKCDIANLKAIVRGKIANLDNETISQQLLELGSLTALPIEQLLHSEDVGELLRRLEHSPYSNIAKQTRRVFEKEHQLYSLDAAIDRHYMLGFIRHIMALNTVQRGHILPLVSIFVDRFNLLWLLRYRFAYNLSAAETYYLLIPTSFRLNRTLLQKLVELDSLAEVLENLPEPFYSLLFEVESIFI
;
A
#
# COMPACT_ATOMS: atom_id res chain seq x y z
N MET A 1 -26.59 10.65 14.49
CA MET A 1 -26.02 9.30 14.27
C MET A 1 -26.72 8.53 13.15
N ASP A 2 -27.85 9.03 12.61
CA ASP A 2 -28.64 8.31 11.60
C ASP A 2 -28.01 8.21 10.21
N ASN A 3 -26.96 8.99 9.91
CA ASN A 3 -26.43 9.14 8.55
C ASN A 3 -25.60 7.94 8.04
N TYR A 4 -25.26 6.97 8.90
CA TYR A 4 -24.47 5.78 8.52
C TYR A 4 -25.18 4.46 8.82
N ALA A 5 -26.46 4.45 9.23
CA ALA A 5 -27.16 3.21 9.60
C ALA A 5 -27.16 2.17 8.45
N TYR A 6 -27.43 2.63 7.22
CA TYR A 6 -27.35 1.80 6.02
C TYR A 6 -25.94 1.24 5.80
N LEU A 7 -24.93 2.10 5.87
CA LEU A 7 -23.53 1.71 5.67
C LEU A 7 -23.06 0.72 6.74
N ASN A 8 -23.40 0.96 8.00
CA ASN A 8 -23.10 0.06 9.11
C ASN A 8 -23.73 -1.31 8.90
N ALA A 9 -25.02 -1.37 8.54
CA ALA A 9 -25.69 -2.64 8.25
C ALA A 9 -25.01 -3.40 7.09
N ARG A 10 -24.65 -2.69 6.02
CA ARG A 10 -23.94 -3.29 4.87
C ARG A 10 -22.56 -3.80 5.26
N VAL A 11 -21.78 -2.99 5.99
CA VAL A 11 -20.46 -3.39 6.48
C VAL A 11 -20.56 -4.59 7.42
N SER A 12 -21.55 -4.63 8.32
CA SER A 12 -21.77 -5.78 9.21
C SER A 12 -22.10 -7.06 8.44
N ILE A 13 -22.92 -6.98 7.38
CA ILE A 13 -23.22 -8.13 6.50
C ILE A 13 -21.98 -8.60 5.73
N LEU A 14 -21.10 -7.68 5.32
CA LEU A 14 -19.85 -8.04 4.65
C LEU A 14 -18.84 -8.63 5.64
N ALA A 15 -18.74 -8.07 6.83
CA ALA A 15 -17.87 -8.55 7.90
C ALA A 15 -18.25 -9.96 8.35
N SER A 16 -19.54 -10.33 8.35
CA SER A 16 -19.98 -11.69 8.68
C SER A 16 -19.60 -12.74 7.63
N LYS A 17 -19.06 -12.33 6.48
CA LYS A 17 -18.54 -13.24 5.44
C LYS A 17 -17.02 -13.40 5.50
N LEU A 18 -16.35 -12.72 6.42
CA LEU A 18 -14.92 -12.90 6.62
C LEU A 18 -14.66 -14.32 7.15
N LEU A 19 -13.61 -14.95 6.63
CA LEU A 19 -13.18 -16.26 7.09
C LEU A 19 -12.81 -16.18 8.58
N SER A 20 -13.43 -17.04 9.37
CA SER A 20 -13.05 -17.27 10.75
C SER A 20 -11.69 -17.95 10.85
N GLU A 21 -11.04 -17.85 12.00
CA GLU A 21 -9.79 -18.55 12.28
C GLU A 21 -9.90 -20.06 12.04
N LYS A 22 -11.02 -20.67 12.46
CA LYS A 22 -11.28 -22.09 12.23
C LYS A 22 -11.38 -22.43 10.75
N GLU A 23 -12.05 -21.58 9.96
CA GLU A 23 -12.10 -21.76 8.51
C GLU A 23 -10.69 -21.67 7.94
N LEU A 24 -9.91 -20.63 8.27
CA LEU A 24 -8.52 -20.47 7.83
C LEU A 24 -7.64 -21.68 8.18
N THR A 25 -7.74 -22.23 9.39
CA THR A 25 -6.98 -23.43 9.79
C THR A 25 -7.39 -24.66 8.98
N ASN A 26 -8.69 -24.86 8.78
CA ASN A 26 -9.17 -25.96 7.93
C ASN A 26 -8.65 -25.84 6.49
N LEU A 27 -8.42 -24.62 5.98
CA LEU A 27 -7.85 -24.42 4.65
C LEU A 27 -6.41 -24.91 4.53
N LEU A 28 -5.66 -24.94 5.62
CA LEU A 28 -4.29 -25.47 5.63
C LEU A 28 -4.24 -27.01 5.54
N GLU A 29 -5.35 -27.68 5.90
CA GLU A 29 -5.45 -29.13 6.02
C GLU A 29 -6.17 -29.81 4.84
N GLN A 30 -6.77 -29.04 3.92
CA GLN A 30 -7.56 -29.58 2.81
C GLN A 30 -6.79 -29.60 1.49
N ASP A 31 -6.87 -30.71 0.77
CA ASP A 31 -6.32 -30.87 -0.59
C ASP A 31 -7.11 -30.09 -1.66
N SER A 32 -8.36 -29.70 -1.36
CA SER A 32 -9.21 -28.94 -2.29
C SER A 32 -10.11 -27.96 -1.56
N PHE A 33 -10.39 -26.85 -2.22
CA PHE A 33 -10.94 -25.63 -1.65
C PHE A 33 -12.34 -25.33 -2.19
N SER A 34 -13.27 -24.90 -1.33
CA SER A 34 -14.52 -24.28 -1.79
C SER A 34 -15.04 -23.19 -0.86
N LEU A 35 -15.08 -21.96 -1.37
CA LEU A 35 -15.74 -20.79 -0.77
C LEU A 35 -17.19 -20.65 -1.17
N LYS A 36 -17.75 -21.62 -1.91
CA LYS A 36 -19.05 -21.49 -2.57
C LYS A 36 -19.05 -20.30 -3.54
N ASN A 37 -17.92 -20.10 -4.22
CA ASN A 37 -17.77 -19.14 -5.29
C ASN A 37 -17.13 -19.86 -6.49
N ASP A 38 -17.97 -20.28 -7.43
CA ASP A 38 -17.57 -21.13 -8.56
C ASP A 38 -16.37 -20.61 -9.37
N GLU A 39 -16.13 -19.30 -9.41
CA GLU A 39 -15.01 -18.72 -10.16
C GLU A 39 -13.70 -18.72 -9.35
N LEU A 40 -13.76 -18.30 -8.08
CA LEU A 40 -12.60 -18.35 -7.18
C LEU A 40 -12.22 -19.80 -6.83
N ASP A 41 -13.21 -20.66 -6.64
CA ASP A 41 -13.02 -22.08 -6.33
C ASP A 41 -12.33 -22.79 -7.49
N LYS A 42 -12.64 -22.44 -8.74
CA LYS A 42 -11.89 -22.95 -9.90
C LYS A 42 -10.44 -22.47 -9.91
N LEU A 43 -10.21 -21.20 -9.61
CA LEU A 43 -8.86 -20.64 -9.60
C LEU A 43 -7.97 -21.23 -8.49
N LEU A 44 -8.57 -21.53 -7.33
CA LEU A 44 -7.86 -22.02 -6.15
C LEU A 44 -7.56 -23.52 -6.19
N ASN A 45 -8.25 -24.27 -7.05
CA ASN A 45 -8.06 -25.71 -7.23
C ASN A 45 -7.24 -26.07 -8.47
N ASP A 46 -6.63 -25.09 -9.14
CA ASP A 46 -5.75 -25.32 -10.29
C ASP A 46 -4.30 -25.02 -9.92
N ASP A 47 -3.52 -26.09 -9.77
CA ASP A 47 -2.11 -26.05 -9.36
C ASP A 47 -1.19 -25.27 -10.32
N LYS A 48 -1.67 -24.95 -11.53
CA LYS A 48 -0.90 -24.21 -12.55
C LYS A 48 -1.17 -22.71 -12.53
N ILE A 49 -2.08 -22.23 -11.69
CA ILE A 49 -2.49 -20.83 -11.68
C ILE A 49 -1.51 -19.98 -10.89
N SER A 50 -1.19 -18.82 -11.47
CA SER A 50 -0.37 -17.81 -10.81
C SER A 50 -1.07 -17.26 -9.57
N THR A 51 -0.32 -17.12 -8.48
CA THR A 51 -0.79 -16.47 -7.24
C THR A 51 -1.33 -15.06 -7.49
N THR A 52 -0.78 -14.34 -8.48
CA THR A 52 -1.25 -13.02 -8.89
C THR A 52 -2.69 -13.05 -9.41
N LEU A 53 -3.07 -14.10 -10.16
CA LEU A 53 -4.44 -14.23 -10.69
C LEU A 53 -5.45 -14.49 -9.58
N ILE A 54 -5.07 -15.31 -8.60
CA ILE A 54 -5.86 -15.52 -7.39
C ILE A 54 -6.03 -14.17 -6.66
N GLU A 55 -4.93 -13.46 -6.38
CA GLU A 55 -4.99 -12.16 -5.71
C GLU A 55 -5.87 -11.16 -6.46
N GLN A 56 -5.73 -11.07 -7.78
CA GLN A 56 -6.55 -10.21 -8.63
C GLN A 56 -8.03 -10.56 -8.54
N ALA A 57 -8.40 -11.84 -8.62
CA ALA A 57 -9.79 -12.28 -8.51
C ALA A 57 -10.40 -11.95 -7.13
N TRP A 58 -9.64 -12.15 -6.06
CA TRP A 58 -10.04 -11.78 -4.70
C TRP A 58 -10.23 -10.27 -4.53
N LEU A 59 -9.30 -9.47 -5.09
CA LEU A 59 -9.41 -8.02 -5.08
C LEU A 59 -10.60 -7.56 -5.91
N MET A 60 -10.82 -8.08 -7.12
CA MET A 60 -11.99 -7.76 -7.96
C MET A 60 -13.30 -8.05 -7.25
N ARG A 61 -13.39 -9.16 -6.51
CA ARG A 61 -14.55 -9.46 -5.68
C ARG A 61 -14.76 -8.42 -4.58
N THR A 62 -13.69 -8.11 -3.85
CA THR A 62 -13.72 -7.10 -2.78
C THR A 62 -14.10 -5.71 -3.31
N LEU A 63 -13.66 -5.37 -4.53
CA LEU A 63 -13.98 -4.12 -5.19
C LEU A 63 -15.46 -4.01 -5.55
N ALA A 64 -16.09 -5.10 -5.99
CA ALA A 64 -17.53 -5.09 -6.29
C ALA A 64 -18.36 -4.72 -5.05
N ASP A 65 -18.03 -5.30 -3.89
CA ASP A 65 -18.66 -4.97 -2.61
C ASP A 65 -18.36 -3.51 -2.20
N PHE A 66 -17.11 -3.09 -2.39
CA PHE A 66 -16.67 -1.73 -2.10
C PHE A 66 -17.38 -0.66 -2.94
N GLN A 67 -17.63 -0.91 -4.23
CA GLN A 67 -18.38 0.02 -5.10
C GLN A 67 -19.79 0.30 -4.58
N VAL A 68 -20.43 -0.69 -3.94
CA VAL A 68 -21.74 -0.51 -3.31
C VAL A 68 -21.63 0.42 -2.10
N LEU A 69 -20.57 0.26 -1.29
CA LEU A 69 -20.31 1.11 -0.12
C LEU A 69 -19.98 2.56 -0.50
N LEU A 70 -19.47 2.81 -1.71
CA LEU A 70 -19.15 4.18 -2.15
C LEU A 70 -20.38 5.03 -2.49
N ARG A 71 -21.50 4.43 -2.87
CA ARG A 71 -22.69 5.15 -3.38
C ARG A 71 -23.31 6.13 -2.38
N PRO A 72 -23.53 5.78 -1.10
CA PRO A 72 -24.15 6.68 -0.14
C PRO A 72 -23.16 7.67 0.51
N LEU A 73 -21.86 7.59 0.20
CA LEU A 73 -20.85 8.47 0.79
C LEU A 73 -20.87 9.87 0.16
N SER A 74 -20.55 10.87 0.97
CA SER A 74 -20.28 12.22 0.49
C SER A 74 -19.04 12.23 -0.42
N MET A 75 -18.90 13.32 -1.20
CA MET A 75 -17.79 13.46 -2.14
C MET A 75 -16.41 13.33 -1.47
N LEU A 76 -16.21 13.93 -0.28
CA LEU A 76 -14.93 13.88 0.42
C LEU A 76 -14.60 12.48 0.93
N GLU A 77 -15.58 11.78 1.50
CA GLU A 77 -15.42 10.40 1.98
C GLU A 77 -15.14 9.44 0.82
N ARG A 78 -15.90 9.58 -0.27
CA ARG A 78 -15.71 8.81 -1.48
C ARG A 78 -14.32 9.04 -2.07
N ASN A 79 -13.86 10.29 -2.14
CA ASN A 79 -12.53 10.62 -2.66
C ASN A 79 -11.42 10.01 -1.81
N LEU A 80 -11.54 10.04 -0.48
CA LEU A 80 -10.58 9.39 0.41
C LEU A 80 -10.48 7.89 0.15
N LEU A 81 -11.63 7.21 0.08
CA LEU A 81 -11.65 5.76 -0.11
C LEU A 81 -11.18 5.38 -1.52
N LEU A 82 -11.56 6.12 -2.56
CA LEU A 82 -11.00 5.92 -3.90
C LEU A 82 -9.50 6.16 -3.93
N TYR A 83 -9.00 7.17 -3.22
CA TYR A 83 -7.56 7.43 -3.13
C TYR A 83 -6.83 6.27 -2.45
N TRP A 84 -7.40 5.69 -1.38
CA TRP A 84 -6.83 4.50 -0.73
C TRP A 84 -6.68 3.31 -1.67
N PHE A 85 -7.64 3.10 -2.57
CA PHE A 85 -7.56 2.01 -3.56
C PHE A 85 -6.50 2.22 -4.63
N ARG A 86 -6.02 3.46 -4.82
CA ARG A 86 -4.86 3.72 -5.70
C ARG A 86 -3.58 3.05 -5.22
N LYS A 87 -3.53 2.48 -4.00
CA LYS A 87 -2.41 1.62 -3.58
C LYS A 87 -2.11 0.50 -4.59
N CYS A 88 -3.12 -0.02 -5.27
CA CYS A 88 -2.96 -1.04 -6.30
C CYS A 88 -2.31 -0.46 -7.56
N ASP A 89 -2.71 0.74 -7.97
CA ASP A 89 -2.02 1.49 -9.03
C ASP A 89 -0.57 1.81 -8.65
N ILE A 90 -0.31 2.13 -7.38
CA ILE A 90 1.06 2.36 -6.88
C ILE A 90 1.88 1.06 -6.92
N ALA A 91 1.29 -0.09 -6.58
CA ALA A 91 1.96 -1.38 -6.71
C ALA A 91 2.32 -1.69 -8.17
N ASN A 92 1.37 -1.52 -9.09
CA ASN A 92 1.60 -1.70 -10.53
C ASN A 92 2.66 -0.73 -11.06
N LEU A 93 2.59 0.55 -10.67
CA LEU A 93 3.59 1.54 -11.07
C LEU A 93 5.01 1.12 -10.65
N LYS A 94 5.17 0.66 -9.40
CA LYS A 94 6.47 0.17 -8.92
C LYS A 94 6.90 -1.10 -9.65
N ALA A 95 5.99 -2.02 -9.93
CA ALA A 95 6.27 -3.23 -10.72
C ALA A 95 6.78 -2.87 -12.13
N ILE A 96 6.12 -1.93 -12.82
CA ILE A 96 6.54 -1.48 -14.15
C ILE A 96 7.91 -0.78 -14.08
N VAL A 97 8.12 0.13 -13.12
CA VAL A 97 9.42 0.82 -12.95
C VAL A 97 10.55 -0.17 -12.70
N ARG A 98 10.35 -1.15 -11.81
CA ARG A 98 11.33 -2.21 -11.52
C ARG A 98 11.61 -3.08 -12.74
N GLY A 99 10.56 -3.51 -13.45
CA GLY A 99 10.68 -4.31 -14.66
C GLY A 99 11.46 -3.60 -15.76
N LYS A 100 11.20 -2.30 -15.97
CA LYS A 100 11.94 -1.47 -16.92
C LYS A 100 13.41 -1.32 -16.55
N ILE A 101 13.73 -1.09 -15.26
CA ILE A 101 15.12 -1.02 -14.79
C ILE A 101 15.84 -2.37 -14.94
N ALA A 102 15.11 -3.46 -14.73
CA ALA A 102 15.62 -4.82 -14.91
C ALA A 102 15.66 -5.29 -16.38
N ASN A 103 15.27 -4.43 -17.34
CA ASN A 103 15.16 -4.76 -18.76
C ASN A 103 14.30 -6.00 -19.07
N LEU A 104 13.22 -6.19 -18.30
CA LEU A 104 12.23 -7.22 -18.59
C LEU A 104 11.36 -6.81 -19.78
N ASP A 105 10.89 -7.79 -20.53
CA ASP A 105 9.91 -7.57 -21.60
C ASP A 105 8.53 -7.21 -21.02
N ASN A 106 7.69 -6.58 -21.84
CA ASN A 106 6.38 -6.10 -21.41
C ASN A 106 5.43 -7.23 -20.99
N GLU A 107 5.54 -8.43 -21.58
CA GLU A 107 4.68 -9.56 -21.23
C GLU A 107 5.00 -10.05 -19.82
N THR A 108 6.29 -10.21 -19.51
CA THR A 108 6.76 -10.60 -18.17
C THR A 108 6.33 -9.59 -17.12
N ILE A 109 6.42 -8.29 -17.40
CA ILE A 109 5.95 -7.24 -16.47
C ILE A 109 4.43 -7.34 -16.30
N SER A 110 3.68 -7.48 -17.40
CA SER A 110 2.22 -7.52 -17.39
C SER A 110 1.65 -8.67 -16.55
N GLN A 111 2.32 -9.83 -16.53
CA GLN A 111 1.91 -10.99 -15.73
C GLN A 111 1.96 -10.75 -14.22
N GLN A 112 2.65 -9.70 -13.77
CA GLN A 112 2.80 -9.33 -12.36
C GLN A 112 1.87 -8.19 -11.93
N LEU A 113 1.08 -7.63 -12.86
CA LEU A 113 0.23 -6.47 -12.59
C LEU A 113 -1.14 -6.89 -12.05
N LEU A 114 -1.67 -6.09 -11.14
CA LEU A 114 -3.01 -6.23 -10.59
C LEU A 114 -3.98 -5.31 -11.34
N GLU A 115 -4.68 -5.85 -12.33
CA GLU A 115 -5.65 -5.07 -13.12
C GLU A 115 -7.04 -5.09 -12.49
N LEU A 116 -7.42 -3.95 -11.91
CA LEU A 116 -8.65 -3.80 -11.12
C LEU A 116 -9.74 -2.99 -11.83
N GLY A 117 -9.63 -2.86 -13.15
CA GLY A 117 -10.63 -2.24 -14.01
C GLY A 117 -10.85 -0.75 -13.74
N SER A 118 -12.12 -0.34 -13.66
CA SER A 118 -12.53 1.08 -13.66
C SER A 118 -12.22 1.88 -12.39
N LEU A 119 -11.75 1.22 -11.33
CA LEU A 119 -11.34 1.89 -10.08
C LEU A 119 -9.86 2.29 -10.08
N THR A 120 -9.08 1.69 -10.98
CA THR A 120 -7.70 2.06 -11.26
C THR A 120 -7.65 3.08 -12.38
N ALA A 121 -6.75 4.04 -12.27
CA ALA A 121 -6.58 5.14 -13.23
C ALA A 121 -5.18 5.15 -13.86
N LEU A 122 -4.35 4.15 -13.55
CA LEU A 122 -3.01 4.04 -14.10
C LEU A 122 -3.08 3.63 -15.58
N PRO A 123 -2.46 4.38 -16.50
CA PRO A 123 -2.49 4.06 -17.94
C PRO A 123 -1.47 2.94 -18.26
N ILE A 124 -1.70 1.72 -17.75
CA ILE A 124 -0.76 0.58 -17.77
C ILE A 124 -0.16 0.36 -19.16
N GLU A 125 -0.99 0.21 -20.19
CA GLU A 125 -0.54 0.02 -21.57
C GLU A 125 0.46 1.08 -22.04
N GLN A 126 0.17 2.35 -21.75
CA GLN A 126 1.05 3.46 -22.14
C GLN A 126 2.37 3.46 -21.36
N LEU A 127 2.36 2.97 -20.12
CA LEU A 127 3.57 2.88 -19.28
C LEU A 127 4.41 1.65 -19.65
N LEU A 128 3.79 0.53 -20.03
CA LEU A 128 4.53 -0.62 -20.55
C LEU A 128 5.24 -0.29 -21.87
N HIS A 129 4.63 0.54 -22.72
CA HIS A 129 5.23 0.95 -23.99
C HIS A 129 6.15 2.19 -23.89
N SER A 130 6.62 2.55 -22.71
CA SER A 130 7.69 3.55 -22.58
C SER A 130 9.07 2.92 -22.79
N GLU A 131 9.99 3.67 -23.38
CA GLU A 131 11.37 3.26 -23.64
C GLU A 131 12.16 3.13 -22.34
N ASP A 132 12.02 4.10 -21.44
CA ASP A 132 12.72 4.14 -20.15
C ASP A 132 11.85 4.72 -19.01
N VAL A 133 12.39 4.68 -17.80
CA VAL A 133 11.72 5.21 -16.59
C VAL A 133 11.49 6.73 -16.68
N GLY A 134 12.38 7.48 -17.34
CA GLY A 134 12.22 8.92 -17.51
C GLY A 134 11.03 9.27 -18.39
N GLU A 135 10.87 8.56 -19.50
CA GLU A 135 9.71 8.66 -20.37
C GLU A 135 8.43 8.19 -19.68
N LEU A 136 8.47 7.06 -18.98
CA LEU A 136 7.36 6.55 -18.16
C LEU A 136 6.83 7.64 -17.22
N LEU A 137 7.73 8.27 -16.46
CA LEU A 137 7.37 9.30 -15.51
C LEU A 137 6.83 10.54 -16.20
N ARG A 138 7.39 10.96 -17.35
CA ARG A 138 6.84 12.07 -18.15
C ARG A 138 5.42 11.81 -18.61
N ARG A 139 5.12 10.62 -19.14
CA ARG A 139 3.76 10.23 -19.54
C ARG A 139 2.82 10.26 -18.33
N LEU A 140 3.27 9.77 -17.18
CA LEU A 140 2.51 9.76 -15.94
C LEU A 140 2.20 11.18 -15.39
N GLU A 141 2.98 12.20 -15.75
CA GLU A 141 2.71 13.61 -15.36
C GLU A 141 1.37 14.14 -15.89
N HIS A 142 0.81 13.54 -16.94
CA HIS A 142 -0.48 13.92 -17.52
C HIS A 142 -1.68 13.16 -16.92
N SER A 143 -1.44 12.35 -15.90
CA SER A 143 -2.46 11.53 -15.23
C SER A 143 -2.82 12.08 -13.83
N PRO A 144 -3.80 11.48 -13.13
CA PRO A 144 -4.05 11.76 -11.72
C PRO A 144 -2.86 11.52 -10.78
N TYR A 145 -1.78 10.89 -11.26
CA TYR A 145 -0.53 10.62 -10.56
C TYR A 145 0.55 11.69 -10.77
N SER A 146 0.20 12.83 -11.38
CA SER A 146 1.14 13.87 -11.78
C SER A 146 2.10 14.34 -10.69
N ASN A 147 1.61 14.53 -9.46
CA ASN A 147 2.46 14.93 -8.34
C ASN A 147 3.46 13.84 -7.95
N ILE A 148 3.05 12.56 -8.00
CA ILE A 148 3.96 11.44 -7.71
C ILE A 148 5.02 11.39 -8.80
N ALA A 149 4.60 11.39 -10.07
CA ALA A 149 5.48 11.37 -11.24
C ALA A 149 6.56 12.46 -11.22
N LYS A 150 6.16 13.72 -10.99
CA LYS A 150 7.09 14.87 -10.96
C LYS A 150 8.15 14.74 -9.87
N GLN A 151 7.75 14.29 -8.68
CA GLN A 151 8.69 14.19 -7.57
C GLN A 151 9.59 12.98 -7.71
N THR A 152 9.05 11.84 -8.13
CA THR A 152 9.84 10.64 -8.45
C THR A 152 10.84 10.92 -9.57
N ARG A 153 10.48 11.68 -10.59
CA ARG A 153 11.40 12.06 -11.68
C ARG A 153 12.56 12.92 -11.18
N ARG A 154 12.31 13.87 -10.28
CA ARG A 154 13.37 14.68 -9.67
C ARG A 154 14.37 13.84 -8.86
N VAL A 155 13.88 12.79 -8.19
CA VAL A 155 14.73 11.84 -7.47
C VAL A 155 15.50 10.97 -8.46
N PHE A 156 14.81 10.49 -9.50
CA PHE A 156 15.42 9.70 -10.57
C PHE A 156 16.60 10.43 -11.19
N GLU A 157 16.42 11.69 -11.63
CA GLU A 157 17.44 12.51 -12.27
C GLU A 157 18.68 12.76 -11.40
N LYS A 158 18.58 12.61 -10.06
CA LYS A 158 19.69 12.85 -9.12
C LYS A 158 20.43 11.58 -8.71
N GLU A 159 19.69 10.54 -8.31
CA GLU A 159 20.27 9.40 -7.60
C GLU A 159 20.39 8.14 -8.48
N HIS A 160 19.56 8.02 -9.54
CA HIS A 160 19.50 6.87 -10.46
C HIS A 160 19.36 5.49 -9.76
N GLN A 161 19.03 5.45 -8.47
CA GLN A 161 18.89 4.24 -7.66
C GLN A 161 17.43 3.81 -7.58
N LEU A 162 17.18 2.51 -7.81
CA LEU A 162 15.84 1.93 -7.83
C LEU A 162 15.09 2.11 -6.50
N TYR A 163 15.77 1.92 -5.36
CA TYR A 163 15.13 2.06 -4.05
C TYR A 163 14.67 3.51 -3.78
N SER A 164 15.39 4.51 -4.30
CA SER A 164 15.03 5.91 -4.15
C SER A 164 13.74 6.25 -4.90
N LEU A 165 13.49 5.57 -6.03
CA LEU A 165 12.24 5.70 -6.78
C LEU A 165 11.06 5.10 -6.00
N ASP A 166 11.22 3.88 -5.50
CA ASP A 166 10.19 3.22 -4.69
C ASP A 166 9.84 4.08 -3.47
N ALA A 167 10.86 4.56 -2.75
CA ALA A 167 10.69 5.42 -1.58
C ALA A 167 9.97 6.73 -1.94
N ALA A 168 10.33 7.38 -3.06
CA ALA A 168 9.67 8.60 -3.51
C ALA A 168 8.20 8.34 -3.87
N ILE A 169 7.91 7.28 -4.61
CA ILE A 169 6.54 6.90 -5.00
C ILE A 169 5.69 6.66 -3.74
N ASP A 170 6.17 5.82 -2.83
CA ASP A 170 5.48 5.45 -1.60
C ASP A 170 5.24 6.66 -0.70
N ARG A 171 6.26 7.50 -0.50
CA ARG A 171 6.15 8.74 0.26
C ARG A 171 5.09 9.67 -0.32
N HIS A 172 5.13 9.93 -1.62
CA HIS A 172 4.21 10.90 -2.23
C HIS A 172 2.78 10.40 -2.32
N TYR A 173 2.58 9.08 -2.44
CA TYR A 173 1.27 8.45 -2.23
C TYR A 173 0.77 8.68 -0.80
N MET A 174 1.58 8.38 0.22
CA MET A 174 1.17 8.54 1.62
C MET A 174 0.88 9.99 1.98
N LEU A 175 1.69 10.95 1.51
CA LEU A 175 1.41 12.38 1.69
C LEU A 175 0.08 12.78 1.04
N GLY A 176 -0.26 12.22 -0.12
CA GLY A 176 -1.56 12.45 -0.75
C GLY A 176 -2.71 11.82 0.03
N PHE A 177 -2.51 10.65 0.62
CA PHE A 177 -3.51 9.99 1.46
C PHE A 177 -3.80 10.82 2.72
N ILE A 178 -2.76 11.32 3.39
CA ILE A 178 -2.90 12.22 4.54
C ILE A 178 -3.65 13.51 4.15
N ARG A 179 -3.37 14.09 2.96
CA ARG A 179 -4.12 15.27 2.48
C ARG A 179 -5.62 14.99 2.35
N HIS A 180 -6.02 13.82 1.85
CA HIS A 180 -7.44 13.47 1.75
C HIS A 180 -8.10 13.31 3.13
N ILE A 181 -7.38 12.76 4.11
CA ILE A 181 -7.86 12.66 5.50
C ILE A 181 -8.03 14.05 6.13
N MET A 182 -7.08 14.95 5.89
CA MET A 182 -7.15 16.32 6.41
C MET A 182 -8.25 17.16 5.74
N ALA A 183 -8.75 16.75 4.58
CA ALA A 183 -9.91 17.39 3.95
C ALA A 183 -11.25 17.00 4.61
N LEU A 184 -11.31 15.91 5.37
CA LEU A 184 -12.51 15.53 6.12
C LEU A 184 -12.81 16.51 7.25
N ASN A 185 -14.08 16.57 7.67
CA ASN A 185 -14.47 17.35 8.84
C ASN A 185 -13.91 16.75 10.14
N THR A 186 -13.91 17.53 11.22
CA THR A 186 -13.30 17.15 12.50
C THR A 186 -13.88 15.85 13.08
N VAL A 187 -15.19 15.62 12.94
CA VAL A 187 -15.86 14.42 13.49
C VAL A 187 -15.44 13.17 12.71
N GLN A 188 -15.56 13.21 11.37
CA GLN A 188 -15.13 12.12 10.49
C GLN A 188 -13.64 11.81 10.68
N ARG A 189 -12.81 12.85 10.78
CA ARG A 189 -11.38 12.73 11.03
C ARG A 189 -11.11 12.04 12.37
N GLY A 190 -11.86 12.40 13.42
CA GLY A 190 -11.77 11.76 14.73
C GLY A 190 -12.03 10.25 14.69
N HIS A 191 -12.92 9.77 13.82
CA HIS A 191 -13.21 8.35 13.68
C HIS A 191 -12.13 7.56 12.92
N ILE A 192 -11.50 8.16 11.90
CA ILE A 192 -10.54 7.45 11.04
C ILE A 192 -9.09 7.56 11.52
N LEU A 193 -8.74 8.62 12.24
CA LEU A 193 -7.37 8.87 12.69
C LEU A 193 -6.76 7.73 13.51
N PRO A 194 -7.46 7.07 14.45
CA PRO A 194 -6.89 5.95 15.21
C PRO A 194 -6.41 4.80 14.32
N LEU A 195 -7.14 4.50 13.25
CA LEU A 195 -6.76 3.46 12.29
C LEU A 195 -5.59 3.92 11.42
N VAL A 196 -5.66 5.15 10.90
CA VAL A 196 -4.62 5.73 10.06
C VAL A 196 -3.30 5.85 10.83
N SER A 197 -3.35 6.22 12.10
CA SER A 197 -2.14 6.38 12.91
C SER A 197 -1.36 5.07 13.02
N ILE A 198 -2.06 3.95 13.19
CA ILE A 198 -1.44 2.61 13.23
C ILE A 198 -0.75 2.31 11.90
N PHE A 199 -1.41 2.59 10.77
CA PHE A 199 -0.81 2.36 9.46
C PHE A 199 0.42 3.25 9.22
N VAL A 200 0.33 4.53 9.53
CA VAL A 200 1.44 5.48 9.35
C VAL A 200 2.64 5.11 10.22
N ASP A 201 2.41 4.77 11.49
CA ASP A 201 3.48 4.34 12.39
C ASP A 201 4.12 3.03 11.89
N ARG A 202 3.32 2.06 11.43
CA ARG A 202 3.84 0.82 10.84
C ARG A 202 4.67 1.08 9.58
N PHE A 203 4.21 1.94 8.68
CA PHE A 203 4.96 2.29 7.47
C PHE A 203 6.26 3.02 7.82
N ASN A 204 6.21 3.98 8.73
CA ASN A 204 7.41 4.70 9.16
C ASN A 204 8.44 3.78 9.80
N LEU A 205 8.02 2.84 10.65
CA LEU A 205 8.93 1.86 11.24
C LEU A 205 9.54 0.96 10.17
N LEU A 206 8.73 0.38 9.29
CA LEU A 206 9.21 -0.47 8.20
C LEU A 206 10.18 0.28 7.28
N TRP A 207 9.85 1.51 6.91
CA TRP A 207 10.67 2.33 6.03
C TRP A 207 11.97 2.75 6.71
N LEU A 208 11.93 3.15 7.99
CA LEU A 208 13.13 3.46 8.77
C LEU A 208 14.10 2.28 8.75
N LEU A 209 13.61 1.09 9.10
CA LEU A 209 14.42 -0.12 9.17
C LEU A 209 15.02 -0.46 7.79
N ARG A 210 14.21 -0.45 6.73
CA ARG A 210 14.68 -0.74 5.37
C ARG A 210 15.71 0.29 4.90
N TYR A 211 15.45 1.57 5.11
CA TYR A 211 16.31 2.63 4.60
C TYR A 211 17.65 2.68 5.34
N ARG A 212 17.65 2.53 6.67
CA ARG A 212 18.90 2.52 7.46
C ARG A 212 19.70 1.26 7.28
N PHE A 213 19.07 0.09 7.34
CA PHE A 213 19.79 -1.17 7.52
C PHE A 213 19.81 -2.06 6.27
N ALA A 214 18.88 -1.89 5.33
CA ALA A 214 18.93 -2.60 4.04
C ALA A 214 19.54 -1.76 2.92
N TYR A 215 19.27 -0.45 2.91
CA TYR A 215 19.77 0.48 1.87
C TYR A 215 20.95 1.35 2.32
N ASN A 216 21.33 1.28 3.60
CA ASN A 216 22.46 2.03 4.17
C ASN A 216 22.37 3.55 3.94
N LEU A 217 21.17 4.11 3.91
CA LEU A 217 20.96 5.56 3.81
C LEU A 217 21.37 6.26 5.11
N SER A 218 21.81 7.51 5.00
CA SER A 218 22.09 8.33 6.18
C SER A 218 20.82 8.58 7.00
N ALA A 219 20.99 8.95 8.28
CA ALA A 219 19.87 9.31 9.16
C ALA A 219 19.04 10.48 8.57
N ALA A 220 19.71 11.47 7.99
CA ALA A 220 19.07 12.63 7.37
C ALA A 220 18.23 12.25 6.13
N GLU A 221 18.80 11.45 5.22
CA GLU A 221 18.09 10.96 4.03
C GLU A 221 16.90 10.07 4.43
N THR A 222 17.12 9.15 5.37
CA THR A 222 16.07 8.28 5.91
C THR A 222 14.92 9.12 6.46
N TYR A 223 15.20 10.06 7.37
CA TYR A 223 14.19 10.90 8.00
C TYR A 223 13.41 11.71 6.97
N TYR A 224 14.10 12.25 5.95
CA TYR A 224 13.47 12.98 4.87
C TYR A 224 12.46 12.12 4.09
N LEU A 225 12.68 10.81 3.96
CA LEU A 225 11.78 9.91 3.25
C LEU A 225 10.58 9.46 4.10
N LEU A 226 10.66 9.48 5.43
CA LEU A 226 9.57 9.06 6.34
C LEU A 226 8.36 10.00 6.35
N ILE A 227 7.17 9.43 6.51
CA ILE A 227 5.89 10.17 6.54
C ILE A 227 5.88 11.13 7.74
N PRO A 228 5.72 12.45 7.53
CA PRO A 228 5.55 13.40 8.62
C PRO A 228 4.30 13.06 9.44
N THR A 229 4.48 12.86 10.75
CA THR A 229 3.41 12.41 11.64
C THR A 229 3.56 12.98 13.05
N SER A 230 2.41 13.16 13.71
CA SER A 230 2.30 13.52 15.12
C SER A 230 1.71 12.38 15.97
N PHE A 231 1.67 11.16 15.45
CA PHE A 231 1.12 9.97 16.12
C PHE A 231 2.11 9.37 17.12
N ARG A 232 2.09 8.04 17.32
CA ARG A 232 2.92 7.39 18.34
C ARG A 232 4.39 7.51 17.99
N LEU A 233 4.75 7.25 16.73
CA LEU A 233 6.08 7.54 16.19
C LEU A 233 6.15 8.99 15.72
N ASN A 234 5.99 9.94 16.65
CA ASN A 234 6.02 11.36 16.34
C ASN A 234 7.38 11.82 15.79
N ARG A 235 7.43 13.06 15.29
CA ARG A 235 8.64 13.70 14.77
C ARG A 235 9.88 13.52 15.65
N THR A 236 9.80 13.82 16.94
CA THR A 236 10.96 13.78 17.84
C THR A 236 11.47 12.35 18.01
N LEU A 237 10.55 11.39 18.16
CA LEU A 237 10.91 9.99 18.27
C LEU A 237 11.51 9.46 16.96
N LEU A 238 10.92 9.77 15.80
CA LEU A 238 11.49 9.35 14.52
C LEU A 238 12.89 9.93 14.30
N GLN A 239 13.12 11.20 14.66
CA GLN A 239 14.46 11.80 14.60
C GLN A 239 15.44 11.09 15.52
N LYS A 240 15.01 10.63 16.70
CA LYS A 240 15.86 9.82 17.58
C LYS A 240 16.17 8.45 16.96
N LEU A 241 15.14 7.76 16.44
CA LEU A 241 15.26 6.38 15.97
C LEU A 241 16.13 6.26 14.71
N VAL A 242 16.11 7.24 13.80
CA VAL A 242 16.92 7.20 12.56
C VAL A 242 18.42 7.35 12.81
N GLU A 243 18.81 7.95 13.94
CA GLU A 243 20.21 8.16 14.34
C GLU A 243 20.82 6.91 14.99
N LEU A 244 20.01 5.89 15.27
CA LEU A 244 20.49 4.63 15.83
C LEU A 244 21.15 3.78 14.73
N ASP A 245 22.19 3.04 15.11
CA ASP A 245 23.07 2.35 14.18
C ASP A 245 22.83 0.84 14.10
N SER A 246 21.92 0.31 14.92
CA SER A 246 21.55 -1.10 14.87
C SER A 246 20.05 -1.36 15.06
N LEU A 247 19.58 -2.51 14.55
CA LEU A 247 18.22 -2.98 14.76
C LEU A 247 17.89 -3.10 16.26
N ALA A 248 18.80 -3.69 17.05
CA ALA A 248 18.61 -3.89 18.48
C ALA A 248 18.36 -2.56 19.21
N GLU A 249 19.18 -1.53 18.93
CA GLU A 249 19.00 -0.20 19.51
C GLU A 249 17.65 0.41 19.13
N VAL A 250 17.24 0.27 17.86
CA VAL A 250 15.93 0.76 17.40
C VAL A 250 14.82 0.08 18.18
N LEU A 251 14.84 -1.26 18.27
CA LEU A 251 13.83 -2.04 18.98
C LEU A 251 13.73 -1.64 20.46
N GLU A 252 14.85 -1.54 21.17
CA GLU A 252 14.91 -1.11 22.58
C GLU A 252 14.33 0.29 22.82
N ASN A 253 14.38 1.16 21.81
CA ASN A 253 13.86 2.53 21.89
C ASN A 253 12.43 2.68 21.36
N LEU A 254 11.76 1.59 20.95
CA LEU A 254 10.38 1.64 20.51
C LEU A 254 9.42 1.82 21.71
N PRO A 255 8.35 2.62 21.56
CA PRO A 255 7.30 2.71 22.56
C PRO A 255 6.39 1.49 22.49
N GLU A 256 5.71 1.18 23.59
CA GLU A 256 4.61 0.20 23.56
C GLU A 256 3.50 0.63 22.59
N PRO A 257 2.81 -0.30 21.90
CA PRO A 257 2.97 -1.76 21.96
C PRO A 257 4.10 -2.30 21.06
N PHE A 258 4.82 -1.45 20.32
CA PHE A 258 5.79 -1.92 19.31
C PHE A 258 6.95 -2.68 19.94
N TYR A 259 7.44 -2.25 21.11
CA TYR A 259 8.46 -2.98 21.84
C TYR A 259 8.01 -4.42 22.15
N SER A 260 6.89 -4.57 22.86
CA SER A 260 6.37 -5.91 23.23
C SER A 260 6.02 -6.79 22.03
N LEU A 261 5.69 -6.22 20.87
CA LEU A 261 5.39 -6.98 19.65
C LEU A 261 6.63 -7.40 18.86
N LEU A 262 7.77 -6.73 19.05
CA LEU A 262 8.95 -6.88 18.19
C LEU A 262 10.24 -7.22 18.94
N PHE A 263 10.24 -7.31 20.27
CA PHE A 263 11.46 -7.51 21.06
C PHE A 263 12.20 -8.83 20.75
N GLU A 264 11.52 -9.85 20.22
CA GLU A 264 12.12 -11.15 19.85
C GLU A 264 12.63 -11.18 18.39
N VAL A 265 12.51 -10.09 17.64
CA VAL A 265 12.86 -10.06 16.22
C VAL A 265 14.37 -9.85 16.05
N GLU A 266 15.05 -10.84 15.46
CA GLU A 266 16.50 -10.82 15.25
C GLU A 266 16.91 -10.28 13.87
N SER A 267 15.99 -10.25 12.90
CA SER A 267 16.26 -9.88 11.51
C SER A 267 15.17 -8.99 10.92
N ILE A 268 15.57 -8.06 10.07
CA ILE A 268 14.67 -7.27 9.23
C ILE A 268 14.35 -7.93 7.88
N PHE A 269 15.03 -9.04 7.56
CA PHE A 269 14.82 -9.85 6.37
C PHE A 269 14.06 -11.12 6.76
N ILE A 270 13.07 -11.47 5.94
CA ILE A 270 12.35 -12.75 5.97
C ILE A 270 13.04 -13.69 4.99
#